data_AF-A0A086PEA8-F1
#
_entry.id   AF-A0A086PEA8-F1
#
_cell.length_a   1.000
_cell.length_b   1.000
_cell.length_c   1.000
_cell.angle_alpha   90.00
_cell.angle_beta   90.00
_cell.angle_gamma   90.00
#
_symmetry.space_group_name_H-M   'P 1'
#
loop_
_entity.id
_entity.type
_entity.pdbx_description
1 polymer ?
#
loop_
_entity_poly.entity_id
_entity_poly.type
_entity_poly.pdbx_seq_one_letter_code
_entity_poly.pdbx_strand_id
1 'polypeptide(L)'
;MISEPRMGEIMRFAVLAMLWAVGSCSMPENEAVKACEDFILTKLRSPSTYKRIEASGSLVPFDKPETFTAVVEYDAANAYGTPIRDRQVCVFGLKDGKPDTSRYYDFDSDFSGKGKDVDQAVRESNAAADAAMRAADNAERAAIEAMNNAEDLLD
;
A
#
# COMPACT_ATOMS: atom_id res chain seq x y z
N MET A 1 -62.26 13.63 -27.70
CA MET A 1 -61.44 14.74 -28.19
C MET A 1 -60.06 14.59 -27.58
N ILE A 2 -59.12 14.00 -28.32
CA ILE A 2 -57.74 13.79 -27.88
C ILE A 2 -56.90 14.74 -28.71
N SER A 3 -56.34 15.77 -28.09
CA SER A 3 -55.50 16.75 -28.78
C SER A 3 -54.11 16.15 -29.01
N GLU A 4 -53.70 16.07 -30.27
CA GLU A 4 -52.35 15.65 -30.65
C GLU A 4 -51.33 16.72 -30.23
N PRO A 5 -50.26 16.37 -29.49
CA PRO A 5 -49.23 17.32 -29.11
C PRO A 5 -48.36 17.69 -30.31
N ARG A 6 -48.06 18.98 -30.49
CA ARG A 6 -47.20 19.48 -31.57
C ARG A 6 -45.76 18.99 -31.35
N MET A 7 -45.18 18.34 -32.38
CA MET A 7 -43.82 17.75 -32.38
C MET A 7 -42.71 18.68 -31.84
N GLY A 8 -42.86 20.01 -31.89
CA GLY A 8 -41.87 20.96 -31.40
C GLY A 8 -41.72 21.00 -29.87
N GLU A 9 -42.75 20.67 -29.09
CA GLU A 9 -42.65 20.65 -27.63
C GLU A 9 -42.04 19.34 -27.11
N ILE A 10 -42.32 18.22 -27.78
CA ILE A 10 -41.74 16.90 -27.45
C ILE A 10 -40.22 16.92 -27.60
N MET A 11 -39.71 17.64 -28.60
CA MET A 11 -38.27 17.77 -28.87
C MET A 11 -37.54 18.62 -27.81
N ARG A 12 -38.21 19.61 -27.21
CA ARG A 12 -37.63 20.42 -26.11
C ARG A 12 -37.53 19.63 -24.80
N PHE A 13 -38.54 18.82 -24.48
CA PHE A 13 -38.52 17.96 -23.29
C PHE A 13 -37.48 16.84 -23.40
N ALA A 14 -37.30 16.25 -24.59
CA ALA A 14 -36.29 15.22 -24.83
C ALA A 14 -34.85 15.74 -24.67
N VAL A 15 -34.57 16.97 -25.13
CA VAL A 15 -33.23 17.59 -25.00
C VAL A 15 -32.91 17.96 -23.54
N LEU A 16 -33.90 18.43 -22.77
CA LEU A 16 -33.69 18.72 -21.34
C LEU A 16 -33.48 17.45 -20.51
N ALA A 17 -34.18 16.35 -20.81
CA ALA A 17 -34.02 15.09 -20.08
C ALA A 17 -32.65 14.42 -20.34
N MET A 18 -32.09 14.59 -21.53
CA MET A 18 -30.80 14.00 -21.91
C MET A 18 -29.60 14.72 -21.26
N LEU A 19 -29.76 15.97 -20.82
CA LEU A 19 -28.71 16.74 -20.13
C LEU A 19 -28.47 16.32 -18.66
N TRP A 20 -29.39 15.57 -18.03
CA TRP A 20 -29.24 15.12 -16.63
C TRP A 20 -28.58 13.75 -16.50
N ALA A 21 -28.29 13.05 -17.59
CA ALA A 21 -27.75 11.69 -17.58
C ALA A 21 -26.21 11.61 -17.48
N VAL A 22 -25.49 12.72 -17.49
CA VAL A 22 -24.06 12.78 -17.13
C VAL A 22 -23.88 12.85 -15.61
N GLY A 23 -24.49 11.91 -14.90
CA GLY A 23 -24.33 11.75 -13.46
C GLY A 23 -23.07 10.96 -13.15
N SER A 24 -22.06 11.68 -12.66
CA SER A 24 -20.95 11.23 -11.79
C SER A 24 -20.51 9.77 -11.92
N CYS A 25 -19.49 9.55 -12.77
CA CYS A 25 -18.64 8.36 -12.66
C CYS A 25 -17.77 8.50 -11.39
N SER A 26 -18.30 8.18 -10.21
CA SER A 26 -17.46 7.93 -9.03
C SER A 26 -16.80 6.58 -9.22
N MET A 27 -15.60 6.56 -9.81
CA MET A 27 -14.80 5.34 -9.90
C MET A 27 -14.55 4.81 -8.48
N PRO A 28 -14.64 3.49 -8.25
CA PRO A 28 -14.33 2.92 -6.95
C PRO A 28 -12.89 3.30 -6.57
N GLU A 29 -12.73 4.02 -5.47
CA GLU A 29 -11.41 4.35 -4.93
C GLU A 29 -10.65 3.06 -4.59
N ASN A 30 -9.36 3.04 -4.92
CA ASN A 30 -8.50 1.91 -4.62
C ASN A 30 -8.28 1.82 -3.09
N GLU A 31 -8.52 0.65 -2.50
CA GLU A 31 -8.38 0.42 -1.05
C GLU A 31 -6.99 0.82 -0.52
N ALA A 32 -5.93 0.61 -1.32
CA ALA A 32 -4.58 1.01 -0.98
C ALA A 32 -4.38 2.53 -0.97
N VAL A 33 -5.04 3.24 -1.88
CA VAL A 33 -5.04 4.71 -1.91
C VAL A 33 -5.76 5.25 -0.68
N LYS A 34 -6.91 4.66 -0.33
CA LYS A 34 -7.66 5.03 0.87
C LYS A 34 -6.86 4.78 2.15
N ALA A 35 -6.20 3.62 2.27
CA ALA A 35 -5.34 3.32 3.41
C ALA A 35 -4.19 4.33 3.54
N CYS A 36 -3.59 4.72 2.41
CA CYS A 36 -2.55 5.75 2.38
C CYS A 36 -3.07 7.15 2.76
N GLU A 37 -4.30 7.46 2.33
CA GLU A 37 -5.00 8.70 2.63
C GLU A 37 -5.37 8.80 4.12
N ASP A 38 -5.93 7.74 4.69
CA ASP A 38 -6.20 7.66 6.14
C ASP A 38 -4.92 7.92 6.93
N PHE A 39 -3.78 7.42 6.46
CA PHE A 39 -2.50 7.65 7.10
C PHE A 39 -2.02 9.10 7.05
N ILE A 40 -1.97 9.74 5.86
CA ILE A 40 -1.50 11.13 5.78
C ILE A 40 -2.36 12.04 6.67
N LEU A 41 -3.68 11.83 6.69
CA LEU A 41 -4.60 12.60 7.52
C LEU A 41 -4.30 12.48 9.03
N THR A 42 -3.74 11.36 9.52
CA THR A 42 -3.34 11.25 10.93
C THR A 42 -2.11 12.09 11.28
N LYS A 43 -1.25 12.41 10.30
CA LYS A 43 -0.04 13.23 10.50
C LYS A 43 -0.31 14.72 10.37
N LEU A 44 -1.37 15.10 9.64
CA LEU A 44 -1.69 16.49 9.38
C LEU A 44 -2.16 17.19 10.66
N ARG A 45 -1.61 18.37 10.93
CA ARG A 45 -1.94 19.16 12.14
C ARG A 45 -3.42 19.57 12.21
N SER A 46 -4.06 19.77 11.06
CA SER A 46 -5.45 20.20 10.93
C SER A 46 -6.06 19.56 9.68
N PRO A 47 -6.43 18.27 9.72
CA PRO A 47 -6.82 17.53 8.52
C PRO A 47 -7.98 18.18 7.76
N SER A 48 -8.90 18.84 8.47
CA SER A 48 -10.06 19.53 7.90
C SER A 48 -9.72 20.76 7.05
N THR A 49 -8.51 21.32 7.16
CA THR A 49 -8.08 22.46 6.32
C THR A 49 -7.39 22.02 5.03
N TYR A 50 -7.02 20.74 4.94
CA TYR A 50 -6.38 20.18 3.76
C TYR A 50 -7.42 19.72 2.74
N LYS A 51 -7.12 19.93 1.48
CA LYS A 51 -7.92 19.47 0.34
C LYS A 51 -7.07 18.56 -0.52
N ARG A 52 -7.63 17.40 -0.87
CA ARG A 52 -6.98 16.45 -1.76
C ARG A 52 -6.85 17.08 -3.14
N ILE A 53 -5.64 17.06 -3.68
CA ILE A 53 -5.34 17.55 -5.04
C ILE A 53 -4.95 16.41 -5.96
N GLU A 54 -4.35 15.33 -5.43
CA GLU A 54 -3.99 14.14 -6.19
C GLU A 54 -4.18 12.88 -5.35
N ALA A 55 -4.64 11.82 -6.02
CA ALA A 55 -4.65 10.47 -5.50
C ALA A 55 -4.45 9.51 -6.65
N SER A 56 -3.38 8.74 -6.60
CA SER A 56 -3.01 7.79 -7.65
C SER A 56 -2.45 6.51 -7.05
N GLY A 57 -2.53 5.44 -7.82
CA GLY A 57 -1.98 4.16 -7.40
C GLY A 57 -1.59 3.32 -8.62
N SER A 58 -0.43 2.69 -8.56
CA SER A 58 0.09 1.87 -9.64
C SER A 58 0.81 0.65 -9.10
N LEU A 59 0.68 -0.47 -9.81
CA LEU A 59 1.61 -1.58 -9.67
C LEU A 59 2.98 -1.16 -10.20
N VAL A 60 4.02 -1.49 -9.47
CA VAL A 60 5.41 -1.23 -9.83
C VAL A 60 6.09 -2.57 -10.12
N PRO A 61 6.33 -2.91 -11.40
CA PRO A 61 6.84 -4.22 -11.79
C PRO A 61 8.37 -4.34 -11.69
N PHE A 62 9.06 -3.30 -11.22
CA PHE A 62 10.53 -3.20 -11.33
C PHE A 62 11.31 -4.01 -10.30
N ASP A 63 10.72 -4.28 -9.12
CA ASP A 63 11.33 -5.14 -8.11
C ASP A 63 10.48 -6.40 -7.93
N LYS A 64 11.13 -7.57 -7.88
CA LYS A 64 10.48 -8.79 -7.37
C LYS A 64 10.76 -8.83 -5.87
N PRO A 65 9.73 -8.86 -4.99
CA PRO A 65 8.31 -9.03 -5.29
C PRO A 65 7.63 -7.76 -5.81
N GLU A 66 6.67 -7.92 -6.73
CA GLU A 66 5.83 -6.84 -7.25
C GLU A 66 5.15 -6.10 -6.09
N THR A 67 5.10 -4.78 -6.17
CA THR A 67 4.50 -3.92 -5.14
C THR A 67 3.45 -3.00 -5.75
N PHE A 68 2.55 -2.51 -4.90
CA PHE A 68 1.61 -1.46 -5.25
C PHE A 68 2.01 -0.16 -4.55
N THR A 69 2.19 0.90 -5.32
CA THR A 69 2.53 2.22 -4.79
C THR A 69 1.31 3.14 -4.89
N ALA A 70 0.85 3.63 -3.74
CA ALA A 70 -0.15 4.69 -3.65
C ALA A 70 0.54 6.03 -3.37
N VAL A 71 0.06 7.08 -4.02
CA VAL A 71 0.49 8.46 -3.82
C VAL A 71 -0.73 9.32 -3.54
N VAL A 72 -0.67 10.11 -2.48
CA VAL A 72 -1.72 11.05 -2.12
C VAL A 72 -1.10 12.42 -1.83
N GLU A 73 -1.67 13.47 -2.42
CA GLU A 73 -1.23 14.85 -2.22
C GLU A 73 -2.37 15.74 -1.74
N TYR A 74 -2.04 16.57 -0.78
CA TYR A 74 -2.96 17.46 -0.08
C TYR A 74 -2.40 18.87 0.01
N ASP A 75 -3.25 19.86 -0.27
CA ASP A 75 -2.94 21.29 -0.10
C ASP A 75 -3.79 21.89 1.02
N ALA A 76 -3.18 22.71 1.87
CA ALA A 76 -3.86 23.60 2.82
C ALA A 76 -3.33 25.03 2.70
N ALA A 77 -4.11 26.02 3.14
CA ALA A 77 -3.59 27.36 3.33
C ALA A 77 -3.01 27.52 4.73
N ASN A 78 -1.82 28.10 4.85
CA ASN A 78 -1.28 28.49 6.15
C ASN A 78 -1.92 29.81 6.65
N ALA A 79 -1.50 30.29 7.82
CA ALA A 79 -2.02 31.52 8.43
C ALA A 79 -1.84 32.80 7.57
N TYR A 80 -0.98 32.76 6.56
CA TYR A 80 -0.71 33.86 5.63
C TYR A 80 -1.38 33.66 4.26
N GLY A 81 -2.21 32.61 4.10
CA GLY A 81 -2.86 32.27 2.84
C GLY A 81 -1.95 31.61 1.82
N THR A 82 -0.69 31.30 2.16
CA THR A 82 0.21 30.57 1.28
C THR A 82 -0.15 29.08 1.28
N PRO A 83 -0.26 28.43 0.11
CA PRO A 83 -0.45 26.99 0.03
C PRO A 83 0.75 26.25 0.66
N ILE A 84 0.46 25.31 1.55
CA ILE A 84 1.36 24.29 2.04
C ILE A 84 0.90 22.96 1.48
N ARG A 85 1.85 22.14 1.02
CA ARG A 85 1.60 20.86 0.36
C ARG A 85 2.23 19.75 1.15
N ASP A 86 1.44 18.71 1.40
CA ASP A 86 1.90 17.45 1.98
C ASP A 86 1.65 16.33 0.98
N ARG A 87 2.64 15.45 0.83
CA ARG A 87 2.64 14.33 -0.10
C ARG A 87 3.03 13.07 0.65
N GLN A 88 2.17 12.06 0.59
CA GLN A 88 2.46 10.74 1.15
C GLN A 88 2.60 9.73 0.02
N VAL A 89 3.64 8.92 0.13
CA VAL A 89 3.83 7.71 -0.69
C VAL A 89 3.73 6.51 0.23
N CYS A 90 2.89 5.55 -0.12
CA CYS A 90 2.75 4.28 0.59
C CYS A 90 3.05 3.15 -0.37
N VAL A 91 3.96 2.25 0.02
CA VAL A 91 4.29 1.05 -0.75
C VAL A 91 3.73 -0.15 -0.02
N PHE A 92 2.89 -0.91 -0.73
CA PHE A 92 2.24 -2.11 -0.23
C PHE A 92 2.83 -3.33 -0.91
N GLY A 93 3.17 -4.34 -0.11
CA GLY A 93 3.42 -5.68 -0.65
C GLY A 93 2.13 -6.26 -1.23
N LEU A 94 2.23 -7.19 -2.17
CA LEU A 94 1.07 -7.91 -2.68
C LEU A 94 0.83 -9.21 -1.90
N LYS A 95 -0.41 -9.43 -1.48
CA LYS A 95 -0.91 -10.68 -0.93
C LYS A 95 -2.07 -11.15 -1.80
N ASP A 96 -1.95 -12.35 -2.36
CA ASP A 96 -2.93 -12.90 -3.31
C ASP A 96 -3.22 -11.96 -4.50
N GLY A 97 -2.19 -11.27 -4.99
CA GLY A 97 -2.29 -10.32 -6.11
C GLY A 97 -2.97 -8.99 -5.78
N LYS A 98 -3.25 -8.72 -4.49
CA LYS A 98 -3.85 -7.46 -4.02
C LYS A 98 -2.92 -6.73 -3.05
N PRO A 99 -2.97 -5.39 -2.97
CA PRO A 99 -2.21 -4.65 -1.98
C PRO A 99 -2.55 -5.10 -0.55
N ASP A 100 -1.55 -5.49 0.22
CA ASP A 100 -1.70 -5.82 1.64
C ASP A 100 -1.74 -4.51 2.45
N THR A 101 -2.93 -3.94 2.63
CA THR A 101 -3.14 -2.69 3.37
C THR A 101 -2.83 -2.79 4.86
N SER A 102 -2.58 -4.00 5.39
CA SER A 102 -2.17 -4.19 6.79
C SER A 102 -0.70 -3.83 7.05
N ARG A 103 0.12 -3.73 5.99
CA ARG A 103 1.54 -3.39 6.05
C ARG A 103 1.90 -2.45 4.92
N TYR A 104 2.41 -1.28 5.26
CA TYR A 104 2.99 -0.37 4.28
C TYR A 104 4.30 0.19 4.81
N TYR A 105 5.17 0.58 3.88
CA TYR A 105 6.38 1.32 4.18
C TYR A 105 6.07 2.81 4.20
N ASP A 106 6.33 3.47 5.33
CA ASP A 106 6.29 4.92 5.45
C ASP A 106 7.70 5.48 5.24
N PHE A 107 7.91 6.14 4.11
CA PHE A 107 9.21 6.73 3.81
C PHE A 107 9.69 7.73 4.88
N ASP A 108 8.77 8.40 5.59
CA ASP A 108 9.16 9.34 6.64
C ASP A 108 9.61 8.63 7.93
N SER A 109 8.90 7.60 8.40
CA SER A 109 9.25 6.91 9.65
C SER A 109 10.29 5.82 9.48
N ASP A 110 10.31 5.15 8.34
CA ASP A 110 11.10 3.94 8.13
C ASP A 110 12.53 4.27 7.68
N PHE A 111 12.73 5.40 6.99
CA PHE A 111 14.08 5.91 6.68
C PHE A 111 14.63 6.89 7.72
N SER A 112 13.79 7.47 8.60
CA SER A 112 14.29 8.34 9.69
C SER A 112 14.95 7.56 10.85
N GLY A 113 15.12 6.24 10.71
CA GLY A 113 15.78 5.40 11.71
C GLY A 113 14.96 5.18 12.98
N LYS A 114 13.64 5.44 12.95
CA LYS A 114 12.72 5.15 14.05
C LYS A 114 12.11 3.74 13.97
N GLY A 115 12.21 3.07 12.82
CA GLY A 115 12.00 1.63 12.71
C GLY A 115 13.12 0.90 13.44
N LYS A 116 12.76 -0.14 14.21
CA LYS A 116 13.63 -1.03 15.03
C LYS A 116 15.12 -0.70 14.96
N ASP A 117 15.69 -0.28 16.09
CA ASP A 117 17.14 -0.11 16.30
C ASP A 117 17.92 -1.06 15.36
N VAL A 118 18.63 -0.49 14.39
CA VAL A 118 19.35 -1.27 13.37
C VAL A 118 20.26 -2.29 14.06
N ASP A 119 20.78 -1.96 15.24
CA ASP A 119 21.57 -2.87 16.04
C ASP A 119 20.74 -4.05 16.56
N GLN A 120 19.46 -3.85 16.90
CA GLN A 120 18.54 -4.94 17.24
C GLN A 120 18.28 -5.85 16.04
N ALA A 121 18.03 -5.29 14.85
CA ALA A 121 17.81 -6.08 13.64
C ALA A 121 19.06 -6.89 13.26
N VAL A 122 20.25 -6.30 13.37
CA VAL A 122 21.53 -6.98 13.14
C VAL A 122 21.78 -8.07 14.18
N ARG A 123 21.49 -7.81 15.47
CA ARG A 123 21.59 -8.83 16.54
C ARG A 123 20.66 -10.01 16.28
N GLU A 124 19.40 -9.77 15.90
CA GLU A 124 18.44 -10.81 15.56
C GLU A 124 18.90 -11.63 14.34
N SER A 125 19.42 -10.96 13.30
CA SER A 125 19.96 -11.63 12.11
C SER A 125 21.18 -12.49 12.42
N ASN A 126 22.14 -11.97 13.20
CA ASN A 126 23.35 -12.71 13.57
C ASN A 126 23.01 -13.91 14.46
N ALA A 127 22.09 -13.74 15.41
CA ALA A 127 21.63 -14.85 16.24
C ALA A 127 20.97 -15.97 15.42
N ALA A 128 20.19 -15.61 14.40
CA ALA A 128 19.59 -16.59 13.49
C ALA A 128 20.64 -17.31 12.64
N ALA A 129 21.65 -16.59 12.15
CA ALA A 129 22.76 -17.18 11.41
C ALA A 129 23.58 -18.16 12.27
N ASP A 130 23.89 -17.78 13.51
CA ASP A 130 24.59 -18.65 14.47
C ASP A 130 23.79 -19.91 14.80
N ALA A 131 22.47 -19.78 14.97
CA ALA A 131 21.59 -20.91 15.21
C ALA A 131 21.56 -21.88 14.03
N ALA A 132 21.50 -21.36 12.80
CA ALA A 132 21.56 -22.17 11.58
C ALA A 132 22.90 -22.90 11.45
N MET A 133 24.02 -22.23 11.76
CA MET A 133 25.35 -22.82 11.70
C MET A 133 25.53 -23.96 12.71
N ARG A 134 25.02 -23.79 13.95
CA ARG A 134 25.03 -24.86 14.96
C ARG A 134 24.14 -26.04 14.58
N ALA A 135 23.00 -25.77 13.95
CA ALA A 135 22.13 -26.84 13.48
C ALA A 135 22.82 -27.68 12.39
N ALA A 136 23.60 -27.05 11.51
CA ALA A 136 24.39 -27.75 10.51
C ALA A 136 25.50 -28.61 11.13
N ASP A 137 26.29 -28.08 12.08
CA ASP A 137 27.36 -28.85 12.75
C ASP A 137 26.80 -30.07 13.52
N ASN A 138 25.65 -29.90 14.19
CA ASN A 138 24.98 -31.00 14.88
C ASN A 138 24.47 -32.07 13.92
N ALA A 139 23.95 -31.68 12.75
CA ALA A 139 23.50 -32.63 11.73
C ALA A 139 24.67 -33.43 11.14
N GLU A 140 25.83 -32.78 10.92
CA GLU A 140 27.04 -33.44 10.44
C GLU A 140 27.56 -34.46 11.47
N ARG A 141 27.66 -34.08 12.75
CA ARG A 141 28.05 -35.01 13.82
C ARG A 141 27.13 -36.21 13.94
N ALA A 142 25.81 -35.99 13.87
CA ALA A 142 24.84 -37.07 13.92
C ALA A 142 24.97 -38.04 12.73
N ALA A 143 25.31 -37.53 11.53
CA ALA A 143 25.57 -38.37 10.37
C ALA A 143 26.84 -39.22 10.54
N ILE A 144 27.92 -38.63 11.07
CA ILE A 144 29.18 -39.35 11.35
C ILE A 144 28.97 -40.45 12.40
N GLU A 145 28.26 -40.15 13.50
CA GLU A 145 27.93 -41.15 14.51
C GLU A 145 27.08 -42.29 13.94
N ALA A 146 26.11 -41.98 13.09
CA ALA A 146 25.30 -42.99 12.42
C ALA A 146 26.13 -43.89 11.50
N MET A 147 27.13 -43.33 10.81
CA MET A 147 28.06 -44.09 9.97
C MET A 147 28.95 -45.02 10.80
N ASN A 148 29.58 -44.52 11.87
CA ASN A 148 30.44 -45.33 12.73
C ASN A 148 29.67 -46.49 13.39
N ASN A 149 28.46 -46.22 13.88
CA ASN A 149 27.62 -47.27 14.46
C ASN A 149 27.17 -48.33 13.44
N ALA A 150 27.08 -47.96 12.16
CA ALA A 150 26.76 -48.91 11.10
C ALA A 150 27.96 -49.78 10.72
N GLU A 151 29.18 -49.24 10.81
CA GLU A 151 30.43 -49.99 10.62
C GLU A 151 30.62 -51.03 11.74
N ASP A 152 30.36 -50.67 13.00
CA ASP A 152 30.40 -51.60 14.15
C ASP A 152 29.41 -52.78 14.06
N LEU A 153 28.37 -52.69 13.21
CA LEU A 153 27.40 -53.78 13.00
C LEU A 153 27.79 -54.72 11.84
N LEU A 154 28.81 -54.36 11.06
CA LEU A 154 29.29 -55.12 9.91
C LEU A 154 30.57 -55.94 10.20
N ASP A 155 31.25 -55.65 11.32
CA ASP A 155 32.37 -56.42 11.88
C ASP A 155 31.92 -57.46 12.92
#